data_AF-A0A1V5GFJ0-F1
#
_entry.id   AF-A0A1V5GFJ0-F1
#
_cell.length_a   1.000
_cell.length_b   1.000
_cell.length_c   1.000
_cell.angle_alpha   90.00
_cell.angle_beta   90.00
_cell.angle_gamma   90.00
#
_symmetry.space_group_name_H-M   'P 1'
#
loop_
_entity.id
_entity.type
_entity.pdbx_description
1 polymer ?
#
loop_
_entity_poly.entity_id
_entity_poly.type
_entity_poly.pdbx_seq_one_letter_code
_entity_poly.pdbx_strand_id
1 'polypeptide(L)'
;MKNISLTSDIVKHIGRVVYDDPALWLTQSGSGFSFRFMGRKLDIIFGCDDDSYKEELPRNKPRVAVRVNGRYRIKKKISYDCERYSIVSSDHETEADVEIIKLSEAAFSLAYAKIETDDDAVVMPAPASPKRIGFIGDSITCGYGVDDSNTESDFSTETQNAMKSYAWKTTEILGTECTMFSYSGYGIISGWTADGNRNTREVLPPRITIRSAIPTRKPTAVTLTKRNGITAFCHAILSW
;
A
#
# COMPACT_ATOMS: atom_id res chain seq x y z
N MET A 1 -3.99 24.27 9.66
CA MET A 1 -3.83 23.00 8.93
C MET A 1 -3.03 22.09 9.83
N LYS A 2 -3.64 20.98 10.22
CA LYS A 2 -3.14 20.07 11.23
C LYS A 2 -2.80 18.73 10.59
N ASN A 3 -1.64 18.18 10.93
CA ASN A 3 -1.31 16.79 10.59
C ASN A 3 -2.14 15.83 11.45
N ILE A 4 -2.72 14.82 10.82
CA ILE A 4 -3.47 13.78 11.53
C ILE A 4 -2.57 12.56 11.74
N SER A 5 -2.53 12.07 12.98
CA SER A 5 -1.88 10.82 13.33
C SER A 5 -2.68 9.65 12.76
N LEU A 6 -2.09 8.92 11.80
CA LEU A 6 -2.76 7.84 11.06
C LEU A 6 -2.75 6.50 11.82
N THR A 7 -3.03 6.54 13.13
CA THR A 7 -3.18 5.35 13.96
C THR A 7 -4.50 4.62 13.66
N SER A 8 -4.60 3.35 14.05
CA SER A 8 -5.75 2.50 13.72
C SER A 8 -7.07 2.90 14.40
N ASP A 9 -7.00 3.72 15.45
CA ASP A 9 -8.16 4.31 16.11
C ASP A 9 -8.70 5.56 15.36
N ILE A 10 -7.87 6.18 14.51
CA ILE A 10 -8.24 7.37 13.73
C ILE A 10 -8.60 7.00 12.29
N VAL A 11 -7.89 6.05 11.69
CA VAL A 11 -8.13 5.57 10.33
C VAL A 11 -8.19 4.05 10.29
N LYS A 12 -9.00 3.51 9.38
CA LYS A 12 -9.03 2.07 9.14
C LYS A 12 -7.82 1.68 8.30
N HIS A 13 -6.92 0.87 8.83
CA HIS A 13 -5.82 0.29 8.06
C HIS A 13 -6.31 -0.81 7.12
N ILE A 14 -5.78 -0.84 5.90
CA ILE A 14 -6.08 -1.83 4.86
C ILE A 14 -4.79 -2.59 4.55
N GLY A 15 -4.83 -3.92 4.65
CA GLY A 15 -3.66 -4.75 4.44
C GLY A 15 -2.55 -4.50 5.46
N ARG A 16 -1.28 -4.65 5.03
CA ARG A 16 -0.10 -4.42 5.88
C ARG A 16 0.46 -3.03 5.67
N VAL A 17 0.44 -2.24 6.74
CA VAL A 17 0.96 -0.86 6.78
C VAL A 17 1.88 -0.69 7.98
N VAL A 18 2.73 0.33 7.95
CA VAL A 18 3.56 0.74 9.09
C VAL A 18 3.27 2.16 9.43
N TYR A 19 2.88 2.38 10.68
CA TYR A 19 2.77 3.74 11.19
C TYR A 19 4.16 4.23 11.61
N ASP A 20 4.54 5.38 11.07
CA ASP A 20 5.79 6.09 11.33
C ASP A 20 5.45 7.59 11.39
N ASP A 21 5.17 8.08 12.59
CA ASP A 21 4.49 9.34 12.82
C ASP A 21 5.06 10.53 12.01
N PRO A 22 4.21 11.33 11.32
CA PRO A 22 2.76 11.19 11.12
C PRO A 22 2.37 10.38 9.88
N ALA A 23 3.32 9.74 9.23
CA ALA A 23 3.09 8.99 8.00
C ALA A 23 2.56 7.56 8.26
N LEU A 24 1.85 7.05 7.27
CA LEU A 24 1.55 5.64 7.15
C LEU A 24 2.23 5.09 5.89
N TRP A 25 3.18 4.18 6.08
CA TRP A 25 3.84 3.48 4.99
C TRP A 25 2.93 2.38 4.45
N LEU A 26 2.67 2.47 3.16
CA LEU A 26 1.91 1.53 2.35
C LEU A 26 2.90 0.56 1.72
N THR A 27 2.85 -0.70 2.17
CA THR A 27 3.87 -1.69 1.82
C THR A 27 3.41 -2.57 0.66
N GLN A 28 2.62 -3.61 0.95
CA GLN A 28 2.16 -4.61 -0.02
C GLN A 28 1.20 -4.02 -1.05
N SER A 29 1.03 -4.73 -2.17
CA SER A 29 -0.07 -4.48 -3.11
C SER A 29 -1.41 -4.42 -2.36
N GLY A 30 -2.25 -3.44 -2.67
CA GLY A 30 -3.56 -3.29 -2.03
C GLY A 30 -3.50 -2.80 -0.58
N SER A 31 -2.33 -2.48 -0.03
CA SER A 31 -2.23 -1.86 1.30
C SER A 31 -2.63 -0.39 1.25
N GLY A 32 -3.11 0.14 2.38
CA GLY A 32 -3.76 1.43 2.37
C GLY A 32 -4.40 1.79 3.70
N PHE A 33 -5.25 2.81 3.65
CA PHE A 33 -6.12 3.18 4.75
C PHE A 33 -7.36 3.91 4.23
N SER A 34 -8.42 3.86 5.02
CA SER A 34 -9.66 4.57 4.72
C SER A 34 -10.27 5.19 5.96
N PHE A 35 -10.98 6.29 5.75
CA PHE A 35 -11.59 7.07 6.82
C PHE A 35 -12.77 7.88 6.28
N ARG A 36 -13.63 8.27 7.20
CA ARG A 36 -14.63 9.31 6.98
C ARG A 36 -14.07 10.64 7.47
N PHE A 37 -14.23 11.66 6.65
CA PHE A 37 -13.81 13.02 6.89
C PHE A 37 -15.03 13.94 6.99
N MET A 38 -14.98 14.88 7.92
CA MET A 38 -15.92 16.00 8.02
C MET A 38 -15.12 17.27 8.29
N GLY A 39 -15.15 18.22 7.35
CA GLY A 39 -14.38 19.46 7.44
C GLY A 39 -14.39 20.22 6.13
N ARG A 40 -13.52 21.23 6.00
CA ARG A 40 -13.47 22.11 4.82
C ARG A 40 -12.25 21.88 3.93
N LYS A 41 -11.15 21.36 4.50
CA LYS A 41 -9.89 21.12 3.82
C LYS A 41 -9.33 19.75 4.16
N LEU A 42 -8.98 18.99 3.13
CA LEU A 42 -8.26 17.73 3.25
C LEU A 42 -7.20 17.68 2.16
N ASP A 43 -5.94 17.70 2.59
CA ASP A 43 -4.80 17.46 1.71
C ASP A 43 -4.19 16.09 2.02
N ILE A 44 -3.80 15.38 0.96
CA ILE A 44 -3.01 14.16 1.06
C ILE A 44 -1.61 14.46 0.53
N ILE A 45 -0.60 14.07 1.30
CA ILE A 45 0.80 14.18 0.93
C ILE A 45 1.36 12.78 0.74
N PHE A 46 1.86 12.49 -0.46
CA PHE A 46 2.52 11.23 -0.79
C PHE A 46 4.04 11.41 -0.88
N GLY A 47 4.76 10.35 -0.56
CA GLY A 47 6.17 10.14 -0.92
C GLY A 47 6.48 8.65 -1.02
N CYS A 48 7.75 8.32 -1.24
CA CYS A 48 8.21 6.95 -1.42
C CYS A 48 9.62 6.71 -0.86
N ASP A 49 10.08 5.46 -0.93
CA ASP A 49 11.43 5.09 -0.48
C ASP A 49 12.52 5.68 -1.38
N ASP A 50 13.72 5.92 -0.82
CA ASP A 50 14.83 6.58 -1.52
C ASP A 50 15.21 5.92 -2.85
N ASP A 51 15.11 4.59 -2.94
CA ASP A 51 15.42 3.87 -4.17
C ASP A 51 14.45 4.20 -5.31
N SER A 52 13.22 4.62 -4.99
CA SER A 52 12.22 5.04 -5.98
C SER A 52 12.61 6.34 -6.71
N TYR A 53 13.57 7.11 -6.17
CA TYR A 53 14.08 8.34 -6.78
C TYR A 53 15.32 8.13 -7.65
N LYS A 54 15.91 6.93 -7.65
CA LYS A 54 17.08 6.63 -8.48
C LYS A 54 16.69 6.64 -9.96
N GLU A 55 17.32 7.51 -10.74
CA GLU A 55 17.06 7.66 -12.18
C GLU A 55 17.29 6.35 -12.96
N GLU A 56 18.12 5.45 -12.44
CA GLU A 56 18.43 4.13 -13.01
C GLU A 56 17.25 3.14 -12.95
N LEU A 57 16.24 3.40 -12.10
CA LEU A 57 15.07 2.52 -11.90
C LEU A 57 13.75 3.27 -12.16
N PRO A 58 13.57 3.93 -13.32
CA PRO A 58 12.43 4.82 -13.57
C PRO A 58 11.09 4.08 -13.60
N ARG A 59 11.13 2.76 -13.76
CA ARG A 59 9.97 1.86 -13.84
C ARG A 59 9.52 1.31 -12.49
N ASN A 60 10.24 1.62 -11.41
CA ASN A 60 10.00 1.05 -10.08
C ASN A 60 9.25 1.98 -9.13
N LYS A 61 8.73 3.13 -9.60
CA LYS A 61 8.04 4.11 -8.74
C LYS A 61 6.70 3.57 -8.22
N PRO A 62 6.28 3.87 -6.98
CA PRO A 62 5.04 3.32 -6.46
C PRO A 62 3.84 3.96 -7.14
N ARG A 63 2.79 3.16 -7.35
CA ARG A 63 1.52 3.61 -7.91
C ARG A 63 0.48 3.63 -6.81
N VAL A 64 -0.31 4.70 -6.72
CA VAL A 64 -1.35 4.88 -5.70
C VAL A 64 -2.68 5.27 -6.33
N ALA A 65 -3.75 4.98 -5.61
CA ALA A 65 -5.09 5.46 -5.88
C ALA A 65 -5.69 6.16 -4.66
N VAL A 66 -6.43 7.24 -4.91
CA VAL A 66 -7.31 7.87 -3.93
C VAL A 66 -8.72 7.86 -4.48
N ARG A 67 -9.65 7.28 -3.73
CA ARG A 67 -11.09 7.33 -4.00
C ARG A 67 -11.79 8.20 -2.97
N VAL A 68 -12.68 9.06 -3.44
CA VAL A 68 -13.57 9.89 -2.60
C VAL A 68 -15.00 9.55 -2.97
N ASN A 69 -15.80 9.15 -1.98
CA ASN A 69 -17.18 8.70 -2.16
C ASN A 69 -17.28 7.63 -3.26
N GLY A 70 -16.33 6.69 -3.23
CA GLY A 70 -16.23 5.57 -4.18
C GLY A 70 -15.66 5.91 -5.56
N ARG A 71 -15.41 7.19 -5.90
CA ARG A 71 -14.90 7.61 -7.22
C ARG A 71 -13.41 7.95 -7.18
N TYR A 72 -12.65 7.55 -8.20
CA TYR A 72 -11.23 7.90 -8.31
C TYR A 72 -11.03 9.42 -8.43
N ARG A 73 -10.21 9.97 -7.55
CA ARG A 73 -9.66 11.33 -7.64
C ARG A 73 -8.20 11.33 -8.07
N ILE A 74 -7.45 10.34 -7.61
CA ILE A 74 -6.05 10.14 -7.98
C ILE A 74 -5.88 8.68 -8.37
N LYS A 75 -5.13 8.44 -9.45
CA LYS A 75 -4.66 7.11 -9.85
C LYS A 75 -3.41 7.26 -10.72
N LYS A 76 -2.22 7.30 -10.10
CA LYS A 76 -0.96 7.57 -10.80
C LYS A 76 0.25 7.02 -10.04
N LYS A 77 1.42 7.05 -10.69
CA LYS A 77 2.72 6.87 -10.01
C LYS A 77 3.06 8.09 -9.17
N ILE A 78 3.67 7.90 -8.01
CA ILE A 78 4.31 8.99 -7.28
C ILE A 78 5.61 9.31 -8.02
N SER A 79 5.76 10.54 -8.52
CA SER A 79 6.89 10.92 -9.37
C SER A 79 8.00 11.63 -8.61
N TYR A 80 7.67 12.27 -7.48
CA TYR A 80 8.55 13.15 -6.72
C TYR A 80 8.68 12.72 -5.24
N ASP A 81 9.66 13.30 -4.55
CA ASP A 81 9.93 13.11 -3.13
C ASP A 81 8.72 13.44 -2.23
N CYS A 82 7.98 14.46 -2.63
CA CYS A 82 6.78 14.91 -1.95
C CYS A 82 5.75 15.40 -2.98
N GLU A 83 4.60 14.73 -3.06
CA GLU A 83 3.46 15.17 -3.88
C GLU A 83 2.27 15.51 -2.99
N ARG A 84 1.83 16.78 -3.03
CA ARG A 84 0.66 17.25 -2.28
C ARG A 84 -0.57 17.37 -3.16
N TYR A 85 -1.70 16.88 -2.66
CA TYR A 85 -2.98 16.88 -3.36
C TYR A 85 -4.10 17.42 -2.49
N SER A 86 -4.79 18.45 -2.97
CA SER A 86 -6.01 18.92 -2.32
C SER A 86 -7.21 18.07 -2.74
N ILE A 87 -7.73 17.29 -1.80
CA ILE A 87 -8.83 16.33 -1.99
C ILE A 87 -10.17 16.97 -1.69
N VAL A 88 -10.23 17.76 -0.63
CA VAL A 88 -11.37 18.61 -0.27
C VAL A 88 -10.86 20.03 -0.11
N SER A 89 -11.51 20.98 -0.78
CA SER A 89 -11.30 22.42 -0.59
C SER A 89 -12.65 23.09 -0.80
N SER A 90 -13.37 23.35 0.29
CA SER A 90 -14.73 23.87 0.30
C SER A 90 -14.86 25.02 1.29
N ASP A 91 -15.76 25.97 1.01
CA ASP A 91 -16.12 27.04 1.95
C ASP A 91 -17.08 26.55 3.05
N HIS A 92 -17.74 25.41 2.83
CA HIS A 92 -18.67 24.78 3.75
C HIS A 92 -18.16 23.43 4.22
N GLU A 93 -18.53 23.04 5.45
CA GLU A 93 -18.25 21.72 5.98
C GLU A 93 -18.80 20.63 5.05
N THR A 94 -17.95 19.66 4.74
CA THR A 94 -18.23 18.60 3.76
C THR A 94 -17.89 17.25 4.36
N GLU A 95 -18.79 16.28 4.17
CA GLU A 95 -18.54 14.88 4.50
C GLU A 95 -17.94 14.14 3.28
N ALA A 96 -16.92 13.32 3.52
CA ALA A 96 -16.30 12.50 2.49
C ALA A 96 -15.80 11.16 3.04
N ASP A 97 -16.14 10.07 2.35
CA ASP A 97 -15.52 8.76 2.55
C ASP A 97 -14.28 8.66 1.65
N VAL A 98 -13.10 8.56 2.27
CA VAL A 98 -11.80 8.60 1.58
C VAL A 98 -11.09 7.26 1.74
N GLU A 99 -10.59 6.74 0.63
CA GLU A 99 -9.81 5.50 0.57
C GLU A 99 -8.51 5.75 -0.21
N ILE A 100 -7.38 5.40 0.41
CA ILE A 100 -6.04 5.52 -0.15
C ILE A 100 -5.45 4.12 -0.26
N ILE A 101 -5.11 3.67 -1.47
CA ILE A 101 -4.57 2.33 -1.74
C ILE A 101 -3.30 2.42 -2.56
N LYS A 102 -2.26 1.67 -2.17
CA LYS A 102 -1.10 1.39 -3.01
C LYS A 102 -1.44 0.29 -4.01
N LEU A 103 -1.27 0.61 -5.28
CA LEU A 103 -1.60 -0.25 -6.41
C LEU A 103 -0.44 -1.16 -6.83
N SER A 104 0.80 -0.71 -6.66
CA SER A 104 2.01 -1.46 -7.03
C SER A 104 2.53 -2.33 -5.90
N GLU A 105 3.32 -3.34 -6.24
CA GLU A 105 3.89 -4.28 -5.27
C GLU A 105 5.08 -3.73 -4.47
N ALA A 106 5.46 -4.45 -3.42
CA ALA A 106 6.51 -4.05 -2.48
C ALA A 106 7.94 -4.43 -2.92
N ALA A 107 8.10 -5.29 -3.94
CA ALA A 107 9.43 -5.65 -4.47
C ALA A 107 10.17 -4.42 -5.03
N PHE A 108 9.43 -3.51 -5.67
CA PHE A 108 10.01 -2.42 -6.45
C PHE A 108 10.02 -1.10 -5.70
N SER A 109 8.96 -0.82 -4.92
CA SER A 109 8.84 0.43 -4.17
C SER A 109 7.87 0.35 -2.99
N LEU A 110 8.07 1.27 -2.06
CA LEU A 110 7.16 1.58 -0.97
C LEU A 110 6.62 2.99 -1.15
N ALA A 111 5.39 3.23 -0.70
CA ALA A 111 4.86 4.58 -0.60
C ALA A 111 4.60 4.90 0.86
N TYR A 112 4.58 6.18 1.21
CA TYR A 112 3.93 6.64 2.42
C TYR A 112 2.91 7.71 2.10
N ALA A 113 1.95 7.89 3.00
CA ALA A 113 1.00 8.98 2.93
C ALA A 113 0.90 9.69 4.29
N LYS A 114 0.65 10.99 4.24
CA LYS A 114 0.22 11.84 5.37
C LYS A 114 -1.08 12.54 4.95
N ILE A 115 -1.89 12.93 5.93
CA ILE A 115 -3.05 13.78 5.68
C ILE A 115 -2.98 15.02 6.55
N GLU A 116 -3.38 16.16 5.96
CA GLU A 116 -3.51 17.42 6.66
C GLU A 116 -4.93 17.96 6.48
N THR A 117 -5.52 18.47 7.55
CA THR A 117 -6.90 18.98 7.56
C THR A 117 -7.00 20.38 8.13
N ASP A 118 -8.16 21.03 8.03
CA ASP A 118 -8.51 22.14 8.92
C ASP A 118 -8.55 21.69 10.39
N ASP A 119 -8.38 22.64 11.32
CA ASP A 119 -8.12 22.35 12.73
C ASP A 119 -9.37 21.82 13.45
N ASP A 120 -10.55 22.20 12.95
CA ASP A 120 -11.89 21.78 13.37
C ASP A 120 -12.39 20.49 12.69
N ALA A 121 -11.63 19.94 11.75
CA ALA A 121 -12.04 18.74 11.04
C ALA A 121 -12.06 17.49 11.93
N VAL A 122 -12.99 16.59 11.62
CA VAL A 122 -13.14 15.29 12.24
C VAL A 122 -12.73 14.20 11.25
N VAL A 123 -11.87 13.29 11.72
CA VAL A 123 -11.46 12.09 10.99
C VAL A 123 -11.82 10.88 11.83
N MET A 124 -12.54 9.93 11.23
CA MET A 124 -12.97 8.70 11.89
C MET A 124 -12.65 7.49 11.01
N PRO A 125 -12.30 6.33 11.59
CA PRO A 125 -12.00 5.14 10.82
C PRO A 125 -13.24 4.70 10.03
N ALA A 126 -13.04 4.30 8.77
CA ALA A 126 -14.12 3.72 7.98
C ALA A 126 -14.60 2.39 8.61
N PRO A 127 -15.84 1.95 8.33
CA PRO A 127 -16.35 0.69 8.87
C PRO A 127 -15.44 -0.51 8.56
N ALA A 128 -15.08 -1.26 9.60
CA ALA A 128 -14.33 -2.51 9.47
C ALA A 128 -15.26 -3.67 9.10
N SER A 129 -14.76 -4.63 8.31
CA SER A 129 -15.50 -5.88 8.07
C SER A 129 -14.97 -6.94 9.05
N PRO A 130 -15.84 -7.72 9.72
CA PRO A 130 -15.41 -8.77 10.63
C PRO A 130 -14.76 -9.95 9.90
N LYS A 131 -14.87 -10.01 8.57
CA LYS A 131 -14.32 -11.07 7.73
C LYS A 131 -13.16 -10.52 6.90
N ARG A 132 -12.06 -11.28 6.85
CA ARG A 132 -10.86 -10.93 6.10
C ARG A 132 -10.38 -12.15 5.32
N ILE A 133 -9.89 -11.91 4.11
CA ILE A 133 -9.24 -12.93 3.27
C ILE A 133 -7.82 -12.45 2.96
N GLY A 134 -6.85 -13.34 3.19
CA GLY A 134 -5.45 -13.12 2.87
C GLY A 134 -5.06 -13.90 1.63
N PHE A 135 -4.38 -13.23 0.70
CA PHE A 135 -3.85 -13.82 -0.53
C PHE A 135 -2.33 -13.83 -0.48
N ILE A 136 -1.75 -14.99 -0.76
CA ILE A 136 -0.31 -15.18 -0.89
C ILE A 136 -0.06 -15.64 -2.33
N GLY A 137 0.81 -14.95 -3.05
CA GLY A 137 1.05 -15.28 -4.45
C GLY A 137 2.14 -14.47 -5.10
N ASP A 138 2.08 -14.40 -6.42
CA ASP A 138 3.11 -13.83 -7.30
C ASP A 138 2.56 -12.59 -8.06
N SER A 139 3.09 -12.35 -9.26
CA SER A 139 2.70 -11.25 -10.16
C SER A 139 1.21 -11.23 -10.47
N ILE A 140 0.54 -12.38 -10.53
CA ILE A 140 -0.91 -12.48 -10.80
C ILE A 140 -1.68 -11.88 -9.63
N THR A 141 -1.27 -12.19 -8.41
CA THR A 141 -1.87 -11.59 -7.20
C THR A 141 -1.58 -10.11 -7.16
N CYS A 142 -0.36 -9.66 -7.49
CA CYS A 142 -0.01 -8.24 -7.54
C CYS A 142 -0.88 -7.41 -8.51
N GLY A 143 -1.54 -8.06 -9.49
CA GLY A 143 -2.20 -7.37 -10.59
C GLY A 143 -1.20 -6.78 -11.58
N TYR A 144 -0.10 -7.50 -11.82
CA TYR A 144 0.92 -7.13 -12.80
C TYR A 144 0.30 -6.98 -14.19
N GLY A 145 0.62 -5.89 -14.91
CA GLY A 145 0.23 -5.69 -16.31
C GLY A 145 -1.27 -5.49 -16.56
N VAL A 146 -2.12 -5.52 -15.52
CA VAL A 146 -3.59 -5.52 -15.68
C VAL A 146 -4.16 -4.20 -16.24
N ASP A 147 -3.38 -3.12 -16.17
CA ASP A 147 -3.71 -1.84 -16.81
C ASP A 147 -2.94 -1.60 -18.12
N ASP A 148 -2.20 -2.60 -18.63
CA ASP A 148 -1.58 -2.55 -19.96
C ASP A 148 -2.45 -3.26 -21.00
N SER A 149 -2.62 -2.63 -22.16
CA SER A 149 -3.30 -3.24 -23.31
C SER A 149 -2.34 -4.02 -24.22
N ASN A 150 -1.03 -3.82 -24.06
CA ASN A 150 0.00 -4.49 -24.84
C ASN A 150 0.68 -5.59 -24.01
N THR A 151 0.58 -6.84 -24.47
CA THR A 151 1.17 -8.00 -23.78
C THR A 151 2.68 -8.07 -23.88
N GLU A 152 3.27 -7.38 -24.85
CA GLU A 152 4.71 -7.38 -25.12
C GLU A 152 5.45 -6.24 -24.43
N SER A 153 4.74 -5.42 -23.64
CA SER A 153 5.36 -4.34 -22.88
C SER A 153 6.30 -4.91 -21.81
N ASP A 154 7.50 -4.35 -21.77
CA ASP A 154 8.41 -4.48 -20.63
C ASP A 154 7.72 -4.09 -19.31
N PHE A 155 8.21 -4.65 -18.20
CA PHE A 155 7.71 -4.33 -16.86
C PHE A 155 7.70 -2.83 -16.55
N SER A 156 6.63 -2.38 -15.88
CA SER A 156 6.55 -1.10 -15.18
C SER A 156 5.54 -1.20 -14.04
N THR A 157 5.84 -0.62 -12.87
CA THR A 157 4.87 -0.49 -11.77
C THR A 157 3.64 0.33 -12.17
N GLU A 158 3.72 1.14 -13.23
CA GLU A 158 2.61 1.92 -13.77
C GLU A 158 1.45 1.06 -14.27
N THR A 159 1.77 -0.14 -14.78
CA THR A 159 0.77 -1.05 -15.34
C THR A 159 0.17 -1.97 -14.27
N GLN A 160 0.71 -1.94 -13.05
CA GLN A 160 0.21 -2.73 -11.93
C GLN A 160 -1.00 -2.08 -11.28
N ASN A 161 -2.02 -2.88 -10.97
CA ASN A 161 -3.20 -2.41 -10.25
C ASN A 161 -3.81 -3.48 -9.35
N ALA A 162 -3.41 -3.48 -8.09
CA ALA A 162 -3.94 -4.38 -7.07
C ALA A 162 -5.48 -4.37 -6.99
N MET A 163 -6.14 -3.22 -7.18
CA MET A 163 -7.61 -3.10 -7.13
C MET A 163 -8.34 -3.77 -8.30
N LYS A 164 -7.60 -4.17 -9.35
CA LYS A 164 -8.11 -4.97 -10.46
C LYS A 164 -7.69 -6.45 -10.40
N SER A 165 -6.86 -6.83 -9.43
CA SER A 165 -6.47 -8.23 -9.23
C SER A 165 -7.67 -9.11 -8.86
N TYR A 166 -7.58 -10.40 -9.16
CA TYR A 166 -8.59 -11.38 -8.75
C TYR A 166 -8.78 -11.39 -7.22
N ALA A 167 -7.70 -11.19 -6.46
CA ALA A 167 -7.70 -11.14 -5.01
C ALA A 167 -8.61 -10.01 -4.50
N TRP A 168 -8.38 -8.78 -4.99
CA TRP A 168 -9.20 -7.63 -4.63
C TRP A 168 -10.66 -7.80 -5.07
N LYS A 169 -10.89 -8.23 -6.31
CA LYS A 169 -12.24 -8.43 -6.85
C LYS A 169 -13.02 -9.48 -6.07
N THR A 170 -12.36 -10.56 -5.65
CA THR A 170 -12.97 -11.58 -4.79
C THR A 170 -13.45 -10.97 -3.47
N THR A 171 -12.62 -10.15 -2.83
CA THR A 171 -12.99 -9.53 -1.55
C THR A 171 -14.07 -8.46 -1.66
N GLU A 172 -14.11 -7.71 -2.78
CA GLU A 172 -15.20 -6.78 -3.08
C GLU A 172 -16.53 -7.54 -3.23
N ILE A 173 -16.54 -8.65 -3.97
CA ILE A 173 -17.74 -9.48 -4.17
C ILE A 173 -18.23 -10.09 -2.84
N LEU A 174 -17.31 -10.51 -1.98
CA LEU A 174 -17.63 -11.18 -0.72
C LEU A 174 -17.86 -10.20 0.46
N GLY A 175 -17.64 -8.91 0.28
CA GLY A 175 -17.76 -7.91 1.36
C GLY A 175 -16.74 -8.12 2.49
N THR A 176 -15.55 -8.61 2.17
CA THR A 176 -14.48 -8.92 3.15
C THR A 176 -13.30 -7.96 3.02
N GLU A 177 -12.46 -7.87 4.04
CA GLU A 177 -11.20 -7.14 3.93
C GLU A 177 -10.17 -7.94 3.14
N CYS A 178 -9.37 -7.23 2.33
CA CYS A 178 -8.28 -7.81 1.56
C CYS A 178 -6.94 -7.61 2.26
N THR A 179 -6.10 -8.64 2.27
CA THR A 179 -4.68 -8.50 2.54
C THR A 179 -3.91 -9.32 1.53
N MET A 180 -2.92 -8.72 0.90
CA MET A 180 -2.10 -9.38 -0.12
C MET A 180 -0.66 -9.44 0.38
N PHE A 181 -0.02 -10.58 0.13
CA PHE A 181 1.40 -10.78 0.36
C PHE A 181 1.94 -11.46 -0.90
N SER A 182 2.36 -10.63 -1.85
CA SER A 182 2.69 -11.09 -3.19
C SER A 182 3.80 -10.28 -3.81
N TYR A 183 4.64 -10.96 -4.60
CA TYR A 183 5.81 -10.39 -5.25
C TYR A 183 6.00 -11.05 -6.62
N SER A 184 6.17 -10.24 -7.67
CA SER A 184 6.36 -10.74 -9.04
C SER A 184 7.64 -11.55 -9.15
N GLY A 185 7.54 -12.73 -9.77
CA GLY A 185 8.66 -13.66 -9.94
C GLY A 185 8.98 -14.51 -8.71
N TYR A 186 8.33 -14.28 -7.56
CA TYR A 186 8.61 -15.05 -6.35
C TYR A 186 7.81 -16.35 -6.33
N GLY A 187 8.43 -17.42 -5.80
CA GLY A 187 7.74 -18.69 -5.59
C GLY A 187 7.99 -19.29 -4.22
N ILE A 188 7.41 -20.47 -3.96
CA ILE A 188 7.57 -21.17 -2.68
C ILE A 188 8.93 -21.88 -2.60
N ILE A 189 9.37 -22.51 -3.70
CA ILE A 189 10.58 -23.33 -3.76
C ILE A 189 11.69 -22.64 -4.57
N SER A 190 11.30 -21.90 -5.60
CA SER A 190 12.16 -21.15 -6.51
C SER A 190 11.42 -19.91 -6.97
N GLY A 191 12.14 -18.80 -7.13
CA GLY A 191 11.69 -17.72 -7.98
C GLY A 191 11.82 -18.07 -9.47
N TRP A 192 11.34 -17.17 -10.32
CA TRP A 192 11.41 -17.27 -11.78
C TRP A 192 12.85 -17.14 -12.27
N THR A 193 13.18 -17.87 -13.34
CA THR A 193 14.47 -17.82 -14.03
C THR A 193 14.30 -18.13 -15.50
N ALA A 194 15.03 -17.42 -16.36
CA ALA A 194 15.07 -17.71 -17.79
C ALA A 194 15.93 -18.93 -18.16
N ASP A 195 16.95 -19.25 -17.35
CA ASP A 195 17.93 -20.31 -17.63
C ASP A 195 17.54 -21.68 -17.04
N GLY A 196 16.40 -21.75 -16.34
CA GLY A 196 15.90 -22.97 -15.70
C GLY A 196 16.62 -23.35 -14.40
N ASN A 197 17.60 -22.57 -13.94
CA ASN A 197 18.28 -22.83 -12.68
C ASN A 197 17.42 -22.39 -11.49
N ARG A 198 17.49 -23.12 -10.38
CA ARG A 198 16.71 -22.75 -9.19
C ARG A 198 17.17 -21.41 -8.60
N ASN A 199 16.26 -20.43 -8.52
CA ASN A 199 16.49 -19.15 -7.87
C ASN A 199 15.98 -19.16 -6.43
N THR A 200 16.90 -19.26 -5.48
CA THR A 200 16.59 -19.26 -4.04
C THR A 200 16.56 -17.87 -3.41
N ARG A 201 16.82 -16.80 -4.18
CA ARG A 201 16.79 -15.41 -3.69
C ARG A 201 15.38 -14.83 -3.72
N GLU A 202 14.56 -15.26 -4.67
CA GLU A 202 13.18 -14.81 -4.88
C GLU A 202 12.19 -15.88 -4.41
N VAL A 203 12.34 -16.32 -3.17
CA VAL A 203 11.40 -17.25 -2.53
C VAL A 203 10.64 -16.56 -1.42
N LEU A 204 9.35 -16.87 -1.31
CA LEU A 204 8.52 -16.38 -0.22
C LEU A 204 9.04 -16.91 1.12
N PRO A 205 8.96 -16.12 2.21
CA PRO A 205 9.41 -16.57 3.51
C PRO A 205 8.59 -17.79 3.98
N PRO A 206 9.22 -18.73 4.70
CA PRO A 206 8.58 -19.99 5.09
C PRO A 206 7.43 -19.79 6.09
N ARG A 207 7.31 -18.60 6.70
CA ARG A 207 6.23 -18.24 7.61
C ARG A 207 5.73 -16.85 7.27
N ILE A 208 4.45 -16.77 6.91
CA ILE A 208 3.74 -15.51 6.66
C ILE A 208 2.65 -15.40 7.72
N THR A 209 2.82 -14.52 8.70
CA THR A 209 1.79 -14.32 9.74
C THR A 209 0.76 -13.30 9.27
N ILE A 210 -0.48 -13.73 9.05
CA ILE A 210 -1.62 -12.83 8.81
C ILE A 210 -2.20 -12.48 10.18
N ARG A 211 -1.66 -11.44 10.84
CA ARG A 211 -2.20 -11.01 12.15
C ARG A 211 -3.47 -10.18 11.97
N SER A 212 -4.41 -10.37 12.88
CA SER A 212 -5.66 -9.62 13.01
C SER A 212 -5.51 -8.29 13.77
N ALA A 213 -4.40 -8.08 14.49
CA ALA A 213 -4.17 -6.89 15.31
C ALA A 213 -2.73 -6.37 15.20
N ILE A 214 -2.61 -5.04 15.19
CA ILE A 214 -1.35 -4.29 15.34
C ILE A 214 -0.75 -4.65 16.71
N PRO A 215 0.58 -4.82 16.84
CA PRO A 215 1.19 -5.01 18.15
C PRO A 215 0.85 -3.85 19.09
N THR A 216 0.35 -4.16 20.28
CA THR A 216 0.05 -3.18 21.36
C THR A 216 1.30 -2.56 21.99
N ARG A 217 2.49 -2.80 21.43
CA ARG A 217 3.75 -2.19 21.85
C ARG A 217 4.29 -1.30 20.74
N LYS A 218 4.71 -0.09 21.11
CA LYS A 218 5.52 0.80 20.26
C LYS A 218 6.60 -0.04 19.57
N PRO A 219 6.64 -0.10 18.23
CA PRO A 219 7.76 -0.69 17.53
C PRO A 219 9.01 0.10 17.89
N THR A 220 9.98 -0.51 18.55
CA THR A 220 11.31 0.09 18.70
C THR A 220 11.92 0.11 17.30
N ALA A 221 12.04 1.29 16.69
CA ALA A 221 12.64 1.57 15.38
C ALA A 221 12.39 0.49 14.30
N VAL A 222 11.38 0.68 13.46
CA VAL A 222 11.23 -0.13 12.25
C VAL A 222 12.33 0.25 11.27
N THR A 223 13.45 -0.48 11.27
CA THR A 223 14.42 -0.35 10.18
C THR A 223 13.87 -1.08 8.96
N LEU A 224 13.42 -0.32 7.96
CA LEU A 224 13.12 -0.83 6.62
C LEU A 224 14.45 -1.18 5.93
N THR A 225 15.04 -2.33 6.26
CA THR A 225 16.22 -2.82 5.51
C THR A 225 15.76 -3.55 4.25
N LYS A 226 16.03 -2.96 3.08
CA LYS A 226 16.07 -3.70 1.81
C LYS A 226 17.27 -4.65 1.86
N ARG A 227 17.02 -5.96 1.96
CA ARG A 227 18.07 -6.98 1.82
C ARG A 227 17.79 -7.74 0.53
N ASN A 228 18.73 -7.70 -0.42
CA ASN A 228 18.66 -8.40 -1.70
C ASN A 228 17.39 -8.08 -2.54
N GLY A 229 16.96 -6.83 -2.59
CA GLY A 229 15.78 -6.42 -3.35
C GLY A 229 14.43 -6.76 -2.69
N ILE A 230 14.42 -7.39 -1.52
CA ILE A 230 13.21 -7.59 -0.72
C ILE A 230 13.14 -6.46 0.31
N THR A 231 12.08 -5.65 0.27
CA THR A 231 11.61 -4.98 1.49
C THR A 231 11.00 -6.04 2.39
N ALA A 232 11.85 -6.70 3.17
CA ALA A 232 11.42 -7.63 4.21
C ALA A 232 11.35 -6.85 5.51
N PHE A 233 10.22 -6.97 6.21
CA PHE A 233 10.21 -6.66 7.63
C PHE A 233 11.19 -7.61 8.31
N CYS A 234 12.35 -7.09 8.70
CA CYS A 234 13.10 -7.70 9.78
C CYS A 234 12.24 -7.47 11.03
N HIS A 235 11.46 -8.48 11.43
CA HIS A 235 11.10 -8.58 12.84
C HIS A 235 12.43 -8.59 13.58
N ALA A 236 12.66 -7.58 14.42
CA ALA A 236 13.57 -7.73 15.53
C ALA A 236 13.22 -9.06 16.20
N ILE A 237 14.18 -9.97 16.14
CA ILE A 237 14.18 -11.24 16.82
C ILE A 237 13.89 -10.94 18.29
N LEU A 238 12.71 -11.30 18.78
CA LEU A 238 12.63 -11.67 20.18
C LEU A 238 13.02 -13.15 20.20
N SER A 239 14.21 -13.38 20.72
CA SER A 239 14.62 -14.64 21.33
C SER A 239 13.51 -15.17 22.22
N TRP A 240 13.34 -16.49 22.19
CA TRP A 240 12.51 -17.36 23.03
C TRP A 240 11.94 -16.74 24.30
#